data_AF-A0A7J4NWA4-F1
#
_entry.id   AF-A0A7J4NWA4-F1
#
_cell.length_a   1.000
_cell.length_b   1.000
_cell.length_c   1.000
_cell.angle_alpha   90.00
_cell.angle_beta   90.00
_cell.angle_gamma   90.00
#
_symmetry.space_group_name_H-M   'P 1'
#
loop_
_entity.id
_entity.type
_entity.pdbx_description
1 polymer ?
#
loop_
_entity_poly.entity_id
_entity_poly.type
_entity_poly.pdbx_seq_one_letter_code
_entity_poly.pdbx_strand_id
1 'polypeptide(L)'
;GSFAFNDAILPGVVSTGYIAIVFIGGAMTILHPFNANLGPDESQYRTLYVAVEKAALIMVIAGLASLTVIGAVSAAVTMLVGLLIFLVYFNKFMKSVHREAYKVVGTGLLPSAEELE
;
A
#
# COMPACT_ATOMS: atom_id res chain seq x y z
N GLY A 1 -18.13 29.00 8.66
CA GLY A 1 -17.87 27.78 7.89
C GLY A 1 -18.60 26.58 8.47
N SER A 2 -19.94 26.59 8.45
CA SER A 2 -20.77 25.53 9.08
C SER A 2 -21.48 24.64 8.04
N PHE A 3 -21.88 25.19 6.89
CA PHE A 3 -22.69 24.49 5.90
C PHE A 3 -22.02 23.23 5.32
N ALA A 4 -20.75 23.30 4.90
CA ALA A 4 -20.08 22.14 4.30
C ALA A 4 -19.88 20.96 5.28
N PHE A 5 -19.77 21.22 6.59
CA PHE A 5 -19.52 20.17 7.56
C PHE A 5 -20.76 19.29 7.75
N ASN A 6 -21.92 19.88 8.01
CA ASN A 6 -23.15 19.12 8.27
C ASN A 6 -23.78 18.57 6.98
N ASP A 7 -23.63 19.27 5.85
CA ASP A 7 -24.34 18.91 4.61
C ASP A 7 -23.57 17.91 3.74
N ALA A 8 -22.23 17.86 3.86
CA ALA A 8 -21.38 17.03 2.99
C ALA A 8 -20.38 16.15 3.75
N ILE A 9 -19.59 16.72 4.67
CA ILE A 9 -18.50 15.97 5.31
C ILE A 9 -19.04 14.95 6.31
N LEU A 10 -19.96 15.36 7.19
CA LEU A 10 -20.53 14.47 8.20
C LEU A 10 -21.25 13.27 7.55
N PRO A 11 -22.24 13.44 6.65
CA PRO A 11 -22.92 12.31 6.03
C PRO A 11 -22.05 11.54 5.03
N GLY A 12 -21.15 12.20 4.30
CA GLY A 12 -20.37 11.57 3.22
C GLY A 12 -19.10 10.86 3.68
N VAL A 13 -18.44 11.36 4.74
CA VAL A 13 -17.08 10.94 5.14
C VAL A 13 -17.03 10.34 6.54
N VAL A 14 -17.73 10.95 7.50
CA VAL A 14 -17.65 10.56 8.92
C VAL A 14 -18.66 9.46 9.24
N SER A 15 -19.95 9.70 8.98
CA SER A 15 -21.04 8.75 9.29
C SER A 15 -20.98 7.47 8.45
N THR A 16 -20.42 7.54 7.24
CA THR A 16 -20.17 6.37 6.39
C THR A 16 -18.98 5.52 6.86
N GLY A 17 -18.15 6.04 7.78
CA GLY A 17 -16.90 5.39 8.19
C GLY A 17 -15.78 5.48 7.16
N TYR A 18 -15.97 6.21 6.05
CA TYR A 18 -14.96 6.36 5.00
C TYR A 18 -13.64 6.94 5.54
N ILE A 19 -13.73 7.87 6.50
CA ILE A 19 -12.55 8.42 7.18
C ILE A 19 -11.68 7.35 7.86
N ALA A 20 -12.28 6.29 8.41
CA ALA A 20 -11.54 5.23 9.09
C ALA A 20 -10.68 4.43 8.10
N ILE A 21 -11.19 4.20 6.89
CA ILE A 21 -10.46 3.51 5.81
C ILE A 21 -9.22 4.31 5.42
N VAL A 22 -9.35 5.63 5.27
CA VAL A 22 -8.22 6.50 4.92
C VAL A 22 -7.19 6.55 6.05
N PHE A 23 -7.62 6.68 7.30
CA PHE A 23 -6.70 6.76 8.44
C PHE A 23 -5.97 5.43 8.72
N ILE A 24 -6.71 4.34 8.85
CA ILE A 24 -6.13 3.02 9.13
C ILE A 24 -5.32 2.56 7.91
N GLY A 25 -5.85 2.76 6.71
CA GLY A 25 -5.15 2.44 5.47
C GLY A 25 -3.85 3.23 5.32
N GLY A 26 -3.87 4.54 5.61
CA GLY A 26 -2.68 5.38 5.62
C GLY A 26 -1.62 4.87 6.61
N ALA A 27 -2.04 4.51 7.83
CA ALA A 27 -1.14 3.92 8.82
C ALA A 27 -0.55 2.58 8.32
N MET A 28 -1.37 1.69 7.74
CA MET A 28 -0.93 0.42 7.17
C MET A 28 0.09 0.59 6.04
N THR A 29 -0.07 1.65 5.25
CA THR A 29 0.85 2.01 4.15
C THR A 29 2.25 2.34 4.66
N ILE A 30 2.37 2.78 5.92
CA ILE A 30 3.65 3.07 6.57
C ILE A 30 4.15 1.86 7.37
N LEU A 31 3.29 1.25 8.19
CA LEU A 31 3.67 0.22 9.15
C LEU A 31 3.99 -1.13 8.50
N HIS A 32 3.21 -1.54 7.49
CA HIS A 32 3.38 -2.85 6.88
C HIS A 32 4.68 -3.01 6.10
N PRO A 33 5.17 -2.00 5.33
CA PRO A 33 6.50 -2.06 4.71
C PRO A 33 7.61 -2.37 5.71
N PHE A 34 7.59 -1.72 6.86
CA PHE A 34 8.58 -1.96 7.91
C PHE A 34 8.42 -3.36 8.49
N ASN A 35 7.21 -3.78 8.85
CA ASN A 35 6.98 -5.12 9.39
C ASN A 35 7.33 -6.26 8.39
N ALA A 36 7.19 -6.02 7.09
CA ALA A 36 7.49 -7.00 6.05
C ALA A 36 8.97 -7.04 5.65
N ASN A 37 9.75 -5.99 5.96
CA ASN A 37 11.10 -5.82 5.45
C ASN A 37 12.19 -5.56 6.51
N LEU A 38 11.84 -5.23 7.77
CA LEU A 38 12.77 -5.05 8.90
C LEU A 38 13.42 -6.36 9.34
N GLY A 39 14.26 -6.92 8.48
CA GLY A 39 15.20 -7.97 8.81
C GLY A 39 16.64 -7.48 8.59
N PRO A 40 17.64 -8.29 8.96
CA PRO A 40 19.05 -7.99 8.70
C PRO A 40 19.39 -7.76 7.22
N ASP A 41 18.51 -8.18 6.32
CA ASP A 41 18.63 -8.08 4.85
C ASP A 41 17.61 -7.09 4.26
N GLU A 42 17.30 -6.02 5.00
CA GLU A 42 16.41 -4.94 4.54
C GLU A 42 16.98 -4.23 3.32
N SER A 43 16.14 -4.02 2.31
CA SER A 43 16.46 -3.16 1.17
C SER A 43 15.46 -2.04 1.11
N GLN A 44 15.95 -0.80 1.09
CA GLN A 44 15.13 0.40 1.00
C GLN A 44 14.18 0.36 -0.22
N TYR A 45 14.62 -0.22 -1.34
CA TYR A 45 13.77 -0.38 -2.52
C TYR A 45 12.60 -1.32 -2.26
N ARG A 46 12.83 -2.42 -1.53
CA ARG A 46 11.83 -3.42 -1.21
C ARG A 46 10.78 -2.83 -0.26
N THR A 47 11.23 -2.09 0.76
CA THR A 47 10.36 -1.32 1.65
C THR A 47 9.53 -0.31 0.87
N LEU A 48 10.13 0.45 -0.05
CA LEU A 48 9.39 1.40 -0.88
C LEU A 48 8.38 0.73 -1.81
N TYR A 49 8.71 -0.41 -2.41
CA TYR A 49 7.78 -1.15 -3.26
C TYR A 49 6.55 -1.65 -2.48
N VAL A 50 6.76 -2.18 -1.27
CA VAL A 50 5.64 -2.57 -0.39
C VAL A 50 4.82 -1.35 0.03
N ALA A 51 5.44 -0.20 0.29
CA ALA A 51 4.69 1.02 0.64
C ALA A 51 3.76 1.43 -0.50
N VAL A 52 4.27 1.44 -1.75
CA VAL A 52 3.46 1.79 -2.92
C VAL A 52 2.37 0.74 -3.19
N GLU A 53 2.66 -0.56 -3.07
CA GLU A 53 1.64 -1.59 -3.28
C GLU A 53 0.51 -1.50 -2.22
N LYS A 54 0.84 -1.19 -0.96
CA LYS A 54 -0.19 -1.03 0.09
C LYS A 54 -1.00 0.23 -0.13
N ALA A 55 -0.38 1.34 -0.53
CA ALA A 55 -1.11 2.55 -0.93
C ALA A 55 -2.12 2.24 -2.05
N ALA A 56 -1.68 1.46 -3.04
CA ALA A 56 -2.49 1.05 -4.17
C ALA A 56 -3.67 0.14 -3.75
N LEU A 57 -3.48 -0.79 -2.81
CA LEU A 57 -4.57 -1.58 -2.23
C LEU A 57 -5.56 -0.71 -1.45
N ILE A 58 -5.08 0.27 -0.69
CA ILE A 58 -5.95 1.22 0.02
C ILE A 58 -6.75 2.06 -0.98
N MET A 59 -6.20 2.43 -2.14
CA MET A 59 -6.97 3.08 -3.20
C MET A 59 -8.12 2.21 -3.72
N VAL A 60 -7.92 0.90 -3.87
CA VAL A 60 -8.99 -0.03 -4.28
C VAL A 60 -10.08 -0.08 -3.22
N ILE A 61 -9.71 -0.21 -1.94
CA ILE A 61 -10.66 -0.29 -0.84
C ILE A 61 -11.43 1.03 -0.66
N ALA A 62 -10.75 2.17 -0.78
CA ALA A 62 -11.37 3.49 -0.74
C ALA A 62 -12.29 3.73 -1.96
N GLY A 63 -11.89 3.29 -3.16
CA GLY A 63 -12.74 3.30 -4.33
C GLY A 63 -14.04 2.52 -4.11
N LEU A 64 -13.96 1.32 -3.54
CA LEU A 64 -15.14 0.52 -3.19
C LEU A 64 -16.04 1.22 -2.16
N ALA A 65 -15.44 1.76 -1.09
CA ALA A 65 -16.18 2.43 -0.03
C ALA A 65 -16.80 3.78 -0.44
N SER A 66 -16.31 4.38 -1.53
CA SER A 66 -16.81 5.66 -2.04
C SER A 66 -17.89 5.50 -3.12
N LEU A 67 -18.31 4.27 -3.48
CA LEU A 67 -19.31 4.00 -4.52
C LEU A 67 -20.59 4.84 -4.37
N THR A 68 -21.10 4.96 -3.15
CA THR A 68 -22.33 5.70 -2.84
C THR A 68 -22.12 7.21 -2.65
N VAL A 69 -20.85 7.66 -2.61
CA VAL A 69 -20.46 9.05 -2.30
C VAL A 69 -20.02 9.80 -3.56
N ILE A 70 -19.13 9.22 -4.36
CA ILE A 70 -18.54 9.86 -5.56
C ILE A 70 -19.10 9.35 -6.88
N GLY A 71 -20.01 8.36 -6.81
CA GLY A 71 -20.63 7.71 -7.95
C GLY A 71 -19.83 6.55 -8.53
N ALA A 72 -20.53 5.63 -9.19
CA ALA A 72 -20.00 4.34 -9.63
C ALA A 72 -18.82 4.45 -10.62
N VAL A 73 -18.88 5.39 -11.57
CA VAL A 73 -17.83 5.56 -12.58
C VAL A 73 -16.52 6.05 -11.96
N SER A 74 -16.59 7.08 -11.12
CA SER A 74 -15.41 7.65 -10.44
C SER A 74 -14.77 6.64 -9.48
N ALA A 75 -15.59 5.91 -8.73
CA ALA A 75 -15.14 4.81 -7.89
C ALA A 75 -14.46 3.70 -8.70
N ALA A 76 -15.05 3.29 -9.84
CA ALA A 76 -14.49 2.27 -10.71
C ALA A 76 -13.12 2.67 -11.29
N VAL A 77 -12.97 3.93 -11.73
CA VAL A 77 -11.68 4.46 -12.20
C VAL A 77 -10.64 4.43 -11.07
N THR A 78 -11.02 4.84 -9.86
CA THR A 78 -10.12 4.84 -8.69
C THR A 78 -9.64 3.42 -8.35
N MET A 79 -10.55 2.44 -8.37
CA MET A 79 -10.21 1.03 -8.16
C MET A 79 -9.30 0.48 -9.27
N LEU A 80 -9.59 0.82 -10.53
CA LEU A 80 -8.80 0.34 -11.66
C LEU A 80 -7.36 0.88 -11.63
N VAL A 81 -7.19 2.17 -11.33
CA VAL A 81 -5.85 2.78 -11.15
C VAL A 81 -5.11 2.12 -9.99
N GLY A 82 -5.77 1.94 -8.84
CA GLY A 82 -5.18 1.26 -7.68
C GLY A 82 -4.75 -0.17 -8.02
N LEU A 83 -5.58 -0.93 -8.72
CA LEU A 83 -5.27 -2.30 -9.12
C LEU A 83 -4.06 -2.37 -10.06
N LEU A 84 -3.98 -1.47 -11.06
CA LEU A 84 -2.84 -1.43 -11.98
C LEU A 84 -1.52 -1.11 -11.26
N ILE A 85 -1.53 -0.11 -10.37
CA ILE A 85 -0.34 0.24 -9.57
C ILE A 85 0.05 -0.94 -8.67
N PHE A 86 -0.92 -1.58 -8.01
CA PHE A 86 -0.68 -2.74 -7.17
C PHE A 86 0.02 -3.86 -7.96
N LEU A 87 -0.52 -4.23 -9.13
CA LEU A 87 0.07 -5.29 -9.96
C LEU A 87 1.53 -4.96 -10.36
N VAL A 88 1.83 -3.72 -10.71
CA VAL A 88 3.20 -3.32 -11.09
C VAL A 88 4.15 -3.43 -9.90
N TYR A 89 3.80 -2.85 -8.76
CA TYR A 89 4.70 -2.77 -7.61
C TYR A 89 4.81 -4.09 -6.84
N PHE A 90 3.74 -4.89 -6.78
CA PHE A 90 3.80 -6.24 -6.26
C PHE A 90 4.75 -7.12 -7.07
N ASN A 91 4.69 -7.05 -8.41
CA ASN A 91 5.64 -7.78 -9.25
C ASN A 91 7.09 -7.30 -9.06
N LYS A 92 7.33 -6.00 -8.85
CA LYS A 92 8.66 -5.47 -8.53
C LYS A 92 9.16 -5.99 -7.18
N PHE A 93 8.32 -5.97 -6.16
CA PHE A 93 8.62 -6.51 -4.84
C PHE A 93 8.99 -8.00 -4.93
N MET A 94 8.14 -8.81 -5.57
CA MET A 94 8.39 -10.24 -5.74
C MET A 94 9.72 -10.50 -6.49
N LYS A 95 10.03 -9.74 -7.54
CA LYS A 95 11.32 -9.88 -8.24
C LYS A 95 12.52 -9.57 -7.34
N SER A 96 12.45 -8.54 -6.51
CA SER A 96 13.51 -8.22 -5.54
C SER A 96 13.69 -9.36 -4.53
N VAL A 97 12.58 -9.86 -3.96
CA VAL A 97 12.61 -10.98 -3.00
C VAL A 97 13.28 -12.22 -3.59
N HIS A 98 12.94 -12.62 -4.82
CA HIS A 98 13.55 -13.80 -5.45
C HIS A 98 15.04 -13.62 -5.73
N ARG A 99 15.46 -12.42 -6.17
CA ARG A 99 16.87 -12.10 -6.43
C ARG A 99 17.70 -12.19 -5.14
N GLU A 100 17.17 -11.68 -4.05
CA GLU A 100 17.87 -11.62 -2.76
C GLU A 100 17.85 -12.97 -2.05
N ALA A 101 16.76 -13.74 -2.15
CA ALA A 101 16.70 -15.11 -1.63
C ALA A 101 17.75 -16.05 -2.24
N TYR A 102 18.18 -15.81 -3.49
CA TYR A 102 19.25 -16.59 -4.13
C TYR A 102 20.64 -16.36 -3.51
N LYS A 103 20.88 -15.20 -2.89
CA LYS A 103 22.18 -14.88 -2.30
C LYS A 103 22.39 -15.52 -0.92
N VAL A 104 21.33 -15.94 -0.24
CA VAL A 104 21.43 -16.55 1.09
C VAL A 104 21.81 -18.04 0.95
N VAL A 105 23.10 -18.34 1.09
CA VAL A 105 23.55 -19.73 1.32
C VAL A 105 22.86 -20.22 2.60
N GLY A 106 22.38 -21.47 2.65
CA GLY A 106 21.68 -22.05 3.81
C GLY A 106 22.52 -22.21 5.09
N THR A 107 23.59 -21.41 5.23
CA THR A 107 24.53 -21.35 6.35
C THR A 107 24.05 -20.44 7.47
N GLY A 108 23.00 -19.64 7.25
CA GLY A 108 22.50 -18.67 8.23
C GLY A 108 23.42 -17.45 8.41
N LEU A 109 24.43 -17.30 7.56
CA LEU A 109 25.31 -16.13 7.50
C LEU A 109 24.86 -15.22 6.35
N LEU A 110 24.86 -13.92 6.60
CA LEU A 110 24.61 -12.92 5.56
C LEU A 110 25.79 -12.92 4.56
N PRO A 111 25.52 -12.80 3.26
CA PRO A 111 26.57 -12.58 2.26
C PRO A 111 27.34 -11.31 2.62
N SER A 112 28.65 -11.32 2.42
CA SER A 112 29.49 -10.13 2.57
C SER A 112 29.07 -9.04 1.57
N ALA A 113 29.37 -7.77 1.88
CA ALA A 113 28.99 -6.63 1.02
C ALA A 113 29.53 -6.77 -0.41
N GLU A 114 30.68 -7.42 -0.59
CA GLU A 114 31.32 -7.70 -1.88
C GLU A 114 30.58 -8.79 -2.68
N GLU A 115 29.84 -9.69 -2.03
CA GLU A 115 29.01 -10.72 -2.69
C GLU A 115 27.62 -10.18 -3.06
N LEU A 116 27.26 -9.01 -2.54
CA LEU A 116 26.00 -8.32 -2.80
C LEU A 116 26.02 -7.42 -4.05
N GLU A 117 27.20 -7.05 -4.56
CA GLU A 117 27.38 -6.46 -5.90
C GLU A 117 27.11 -7.49 -7.03
#